data_AF-A0A1M7RM28-F1
#
_entry.id   AF-A0A1M7RM28-F1
#
_cell.length_a   1.000
_cell.length_b   1.000
_cell.length_c   1.000
_cell.angle_alpha   90.00
_cell.angle_beta   90.00
_cell.angle_gamma   90.00
#
_symmetry.space_group_name_H-M   'P 1'
#
loop_
_entity.id
_entity.type
_entity.pdbx_description
1 polymer ?
#
loop_
_entity_poly.entity_id
_entity_poly.type
_entity_poly.pdbx_seq_one_letter_code
_entity_poly.pdbx_strand_id
1 'polypeptide(L)'
;MDESTTRALLTRALDDAPPPAPVDLDLVVRAAQARRRDRNRWLVAAAAGMVLVVTMAITVLAVGGNTDRAAPPAGRGPNDNDLPATAPTQFDPARSSLKVDGLPSSLTERGTATRTTDLVVYASAKGSEYVQAQVGAKGTKLKKGGWDSQGKETDGPLIDGHRSTWRNLGDSGYILRWEWAPGAEAQVALQGVKKPLAVATRVASSLQLDLETPTRLPFTLRPPSGYELREFQTTTDPTDSPAATVAFGGPGLTFISVNANLIGNGIGEPNTIYQDREARVTTQDGYLTVVMAASDLKVTGTCNYRSNSMLTAAEFKALCLATTASAQRVADLETPGEWPVYAP
;
A
#
# COMPACT_ATOMS: atom_id res chain seq x y z
N MET A 1 -45.71 27.34 36.62
CA MET A 1 -44.59 28.29 36.63
C MET A 1 -45.09 29.54 35.93
N ASP A 2 -45.09 30.69 36.58
CA ASP A 2 -45.63 31.93 36.02
C ASP A 2 -44.63 32.54 35.01
N GLU A 3 -45.16 33.10 33.91
CA GLU A 3 -44.39 33.73 32.84
C GLU A 3 -43.52 34.87 33.40
N SER A 4 -44.03 35.58 34.40
CA SER A 4 -43.30 36.64 35.11
C SER A 4 -42.00 36.12 35.75
N THR A 5 -42.06 34.92 36.35
CA THR A 5 -40.93 34.29 37.03
C THR A 5 -39.90 33.77 36.02
N THR A 6 -40.39 33.24 34.90
CA THR A 6 -39.52 32.77 33.81
C THR A 6 -38.80 33.93 33.14
N ARG A 7 -39.50 35.06 32.94
CA ARG A 7 -38.91 36.29 32.38
C ARG A 7 -37.89 36.90 33.33
N ALA A 8 -38.19 36.95 34.62
CA ALA A 8 -37.25 37.46 35.63
C ALA A 8 -35.97 36.60 35.72
N LEU A 9 -36.10 35.27 35.62
CA LEU A 9 -34.94 34.37 35.60
C LEU A 9 -34.11 34.51 34.32
N LEU A 10 -34.74 34.68 33.15
CA LEU A 10 -34.03 34.91 31.89
C LEU A 10 -33.30 36.26 31.87
N THR A 11 -33.93 37.34 32.37
CA THR A 11 -33.26 38.64 32.47
C THR A 11 -32.07 38.58 33.41
N ARG A 12 -32.21 37.93 34.58
CA ARG A 12 -31.11 37.79 35.53
C ARG A 12 -29.96 36.95 34.99
N ALA A 13 -30.26 35.90 34.21
CA ALA A 13 -29.24 35.09 33.54
C ALA A 13 -28.51 35.84 32.42
N LEU A 14 -29.16 36.83 31.79
CA LEU A 14 -28.53 37.70 30.79
C LEU A 14 -27.66 38.79 31.43
N ASP A 15 -28.06 39.33 32.57
CA ASP A 15 -27.31 40.35 33.30
C ASP A 15 -26.04 39.79 33.98
N ASP A 16 -26.05 38.52 34.39
CA ASP A 16 -24.88 37.81 34.94
C ASP A 16 -24.00 37.17 33.85
N ALA A 17 -24.30 37.35 32.57
CA ALA A 17 -23.47 36.84 31.50
C ALA A 17 -22.12 37.59 31.51
N PRO A 18 -20.97 36.89 31.58
CA PRO A 18 -19.67 37.54 31.52
C PRO A 18 -19.57 38.36 30.22
N PRO A 19 -18.95 39.56 30.26
CA PRO A 19 -18.80 40.39 29.07
C PRO A 19 -18.19 39.54 27.96
N PRO A 20 -18.63 39.70 26.70
CA PRO A 20 -18.11 38.92 25.59
C PRO A 20 -16.59 39.07 25.60
N ALA A 21 -15.89 37.99 25.96
CA ALA A 21 -14.45 37.97 25.90
C ALA A 21 -14.06 38.42 24.47
N PRO A 22 -13.02 39.24 24.29
CA PRO A 22 -12.54 39.66 22.98
C PRO A 22 -11.87 38.46 22.31
N VAL A 23 -12.69 37.46 22.01
CA VAL A 23 -12.36 36.29 21.24
C VAL A 23 -12.63 36.73 19.83
N ASP A 24 -11.56 37.13 19.15
CA ASP A 24 -11.57 37.35 17.72
C ASP A 24 -12.01 36.03 17.06
N LEU A 25 -13.29 35.99 16.70
CA LEU A 25 -13.94 34.82 16.10
C LEU A 25 -13.28 34.48 14.78
N ASP A 26 -12.71 35.45 14.05
CA ASP A 26 -11.97 35.18 12.82
C ASP A 26 -10.64 34.50 13.13
N LEU A 27 -9.98 34.85 14.23
CA LEU A 27 -8.77 34.17 14.71
C LEU A 27 -9.07 32.75 15.19
N VAL A 28 -10.19 32.53 15.89
CA VAL A 28 -10.63 31.18 16.30
C VAL A 28 -11.05 30.35 15.10
N VAL A 29 -11.77 30.94 14.13
CA VAL A 29 -12.17 30.26 12.89
C VAL A 29 -10.94 29.97 12.03
N ARG A 30 -9.97 30.89 11.90
CA ARG A 30 -8.70 30.62 11.21
C ARG A 30 -7.87 29.57 11.91
N ALA A 31 -7.79 29.58 13.24
CA ALA A 31 -7.10 28.55 14.02
C ALA A 31 -7.81 27.19 13.94
N ALA A 32 -9.14 27.17 13.91
CA ALA A 32 -9.93 25.96 13.72
C ALA A 32 -9.84 25.43 12.28
N GLN A 33 -9.81 26.31 11.28
CA GLN A 33 -9.58 25.96 9.87
C GLN A 33 -8.14 25.51 9.63
N ALA A 34 -7.14 26.14 10.25
CA ALA A 34 -5.75 25.71 10.23
C ALA A 34 -5.60 24.34 10.89
N ARG A 35 -6.19 24.13 12.08
CA ARG A 35 -6.27 22.79 12.71
C ARG A 35 -7.08 21.78 11.91
N ARG A 36 -8.11 22.18 11.16
CA ARG A 36 -8.85 21.29 10.24
C ARG A 36 -8.02 20.94 9.01
N ARG A 37 -7.28 21.90 8.44
CA ARG A 37 -6.33 21.66 7.34
C ARG A 37 -5.18 20.78 7.80
N ASP A 38 -4.68 20.99 9.02
CA ASP A 38 -3.64 20.17 9.62
C ASP A 38 -4.20 18.79 10.03
N ARG A 39 -5.39 18.67 10.63
CA ARG A 39 -6.02 17.35 10.86
C ARG A 39 -6.34 16.62 9.56
N ASN A 40 -6.77 17.32 8.51
CA ASN A 40 -6.97 16.70 7.19
C ASN A 40 -5.63 16.31 6.55
N ARG A 41 -4.56 17.10 6.72
CA ARG A 41 -3.20 16.75 6.29
C ARG A 41 -2.62 15.58 7.10
N TRP A 42 -2.92 15.49 8.40
CA TRP A 42 -2.52 14.38 9.27
C TRP A 42 -3.34 13.10 9.04
N LEU A 43 -4.62 13.21 8.70
CA LEU A 43 -5.42 12.07 8.23
C LEU A 43 -4.95 11.59 6.84
N VAL A 44 -4.49 12.50 5.97
CA VAL A 44 -3.84 12.16 4.70
C VAL A 44 -2.44 11.55 4.92
N ALA A 45 -1.67 12.00 5.91
CA ALA A 45 -0.33 11.47 6.20
C ALA A 45 -0.34 10.12 6.95
N ALA A 46 -1.30 9.88 7.84
CA ALA A 46 -1.47 8.57 8.49
C ALA A 46 -2.11 7.54 7.54
N ALA A 47 -2.88 7.98 6.55
CA ALA A 47 -3.33 7.16 5.42
C ALA A 47 -2.26 6.97 4.34
N ALA A 48 -1.25 7.85 4.22
CA ALA A 48 -0.18 7.73 3.24
C ALA A 48 0.75 6.52 3.46
N GLY A 49 0.72 5.88 4.63
CA GLY A 49 1.44 4.64 4.89
C GLY A 49 0.70 3.35 4.49
N MET A 50 -0.61 3.40 4.22
CA MET A 50 -1.42 2.21 3.88
C MET A 50 -2.39 2.39 2.69
N VAL A 51 -2.65 3.62 2.25
CA VAL A 51 -3.64 3.97 1.21
C VAL A 51 -3.00 4.59 -0.03
N LEU A 52 -1.68 4.88 -0.01
CA LEU A 52 -0.93 5.16 -1.24
C LEU A 52 -0.84 3.94 -2.20
N VAL A 53 -1.39 2.79 -1.76
CA VAL A 53 -1.55 1.57 -2.57
C VAL A 53 -2.97 1.41 -3.14
N VAL A 54 -3.99 2.19 -2.74
CA VAL A 54 -5.39 1.88 -3.14
C VAL A 54 -6.28 3.03 -3.63
N THR A 55 -6.09 4.32 -3.32
CA THR A 55 -7.12 5.32 -3.71
C THR A 55 -6.60 6.73 -4.01
N MET A 56 -6.10 6.94 -5.23
CA MET A 56 -6.20 8.26 -5.87
C MET A 56 -6.52 8.13 -7.37
N ALA A 57 -7.76 7.73 -7.67
CA ALA A 57 -8.39 7.93 -8.97
C ALA A 57 -9.91 8.02 -8.81
N ILE A 58 -10.40 9.18 -8.38
CA ILE A 58 -11.80 9.57 -8.61
C ILE A 58 -11.79 11.01 -9.13
N THR A 59 -11.77 11.15 -10.46
CA THR A 59 -12.66 11.99 -11.29
C THR A 59 -12.07 12.14 -12.69
N VAL A 60 -12.60 11.38 -13.66
CA VAL A 60 -13.08 11.83 -14.98
C VAL A 60 -13.61 10.59 -15.73
N LEU A 61 -14.79 10.76 -16.33
CA LEU A 61 -15.57 9.77 -17.06
C LEU A 61 -15.14 9.65 -18.54
N ALA A 62 -15.39 8.45 -19.07
CA ALA A 62 -15.81 8.09 -20.44
C ALA A 62 -14.77 7.54 -21.44
N VAL A 63 -15.21 6.42 -22.07
CA VAL A 63 -14.66 5.68 -23.24
C VAL A 63 -13.40 4.85 -22.92
N GLY A 64 -13.27 3.54 -23.15
CA GLY A 64 -14.01 2.53 -23.91
C GLY A 64 -12.97 1.60 -24.56
N GLY A 65 -13.07 0.27 -24.40
CA GLY A 65 -12.31 -0.72 -25.19
C GLY A 65 -11.74 -1.91 -24.43
N ASN A 66 -12.30 -3.11 -24.66
CA ASN A 66 -11.74 -4.40 -24.25
C ASN A 66 -10.54 -4.75 -25.13
N THR A 67 -9.43 -5.20 -24.51
CA THR A 67 -8.39 -5.97 -25.20
C THR A 67 -8.16 -7.29 -24.48
N ASP A 68 -8.31 -8.37 -25.24
CA ASP A 68 -8.06 -9.75 -24.85
C ASP A 68 -6.63 -9.92 -24.31
N ARG A 69 -6.52 -10.41 -23.08
CA ARG A 69 -5.24 -10.69 -22.41
C ARG A 69 -4.74 -12.07 -22.82
N ALA A 70 -3.55 -12.12 -23.41
CA ALA A 70 -2.86 -13.37 -23.75
C ALA A 70 -2.56 -14.20 -22.48
N ALA A 71 -2.76 -15.51 -22.60
CA ALA A 71 -2.56 -16.47 -21.50
C ALA A 71 -1.08 -16.60 -21.08
N PRO A 72 -0.77 -16.84 -19.79
CA PRO A 72 0.61 -17.00 -19.34
C PRO A 72 1.22 -18.32 -19.83
N PRO A 73 2.56 -18.38 -20.01
CA PRO A 73 3.25 -19.60 -20.44
C PRO A 73 3.17 -20.70 -19.38
N ALA A 74 2.90 -21.92 -19.85
CA ALA A 74 2.80 -23.14 -19.04
C ALA A 74 4.18 -23.59 -18.53
N GLY A 75 4.29 -23.88 -17.24
CA GLY A 75 5.52 -24.43 -16.65
C GLY A 75 5.49 -24.67 -15.15
N ARG A 76 4.65 -25.60 -14.66
CA ARG A 76 4.92 -26.43 -13.46
C ARG A 76 4.00 -27.65 -13.46
N GLY A 77 4.50 -28.78 -12.95
CA GLY A 77 3.82 -30.08 -12.93
C GLY A 77 2.60 -30.13 -12.00
N PRO A 78 1.76 -31.18 -12.09
CA PRO A 78 0.32 -31.04 -11.85
C PRO A 78 -0.20 -31.07 -10.39
N ASN A 79 0.61 -31.19 -9.34
CA ASN A 79 0.06 -31.50 -8.00
C ASN A 79 0.65 -30.77 -6.78
N ASP A 80 1.54 -29.78 -6.93
CA ASP A 80 2.05 -28.98 -5.80
C ASP A 80 1.36 -27.61 -5.72
N ASN A 81 0.02 -27.60 -5.70
CA ASN A 81 -0.79 -26.38 -5.67
C ASN A 81 -1.13 -25.90 -4.24
N ASP A 82 -0.53 -26.52 -3.22
CA ASP A 82 -0.82 -26.24 -1.81
C ASP A 82 0.28 -25.37 -1.19
N LEU A 83 -0.07 -24.64 -0.13
CA LEU A 83 0.93 -24.00 0.72
C LEU A 83 1.86 -25.07 1.32
N PRO A 84 3.18 -24.85 1.38
CA PRO A 84 4.10 -25.83 1.94
C PRO A 84 3.81 -26.02 3.42
N ALA A 85 3.96 -27.25 3.91
CA ALA A 85 3.72 -27.59 5.32
C ALA A 85 4.63 -26.84 6.31
N THR A 86 5.74 -26.27 5.84
CA THR A 86 6.68 -25.49 6.63
C THR A 86 6.86 -24.09 6.03
N ALA A 87 6.72 -23.08 6.88
CA ALA A 87 6.97 -21.69 6.49
C ALA A 87 8.46 -21.33 6.56
N PRO A 88 8.97 -20.54 5.61
CA PRO A 88 10.32 -19.99 5.70
C PRO A 88 10.38 -18.95 6.82
N THR A 89 11.57 -18.71 7.37
CA THR A 89 11.79 -17.64 8.37
C THR A 89 11.73 -16.25 7.76
N GLN A 90 12.00 -16.15 6.46
CA GLN A 90 11.87 -14.94 5.65
C GLN A 90 11.59 -15.34 4.20
N PHE A 91 10.82 -14.52 3.49
CA PHE A 91 10.74 -14.63 2.03
C PHE A 91 11.94 -13.90 1.40
N ASP A 92 12.36 -14.36 0.23
CA ASP A 92 13.31 -13.62 -0.61
C ASP A 92 12.51 -12.74 -1.57
N PRO A 93 12.56 -11.40 -1.45
CA PRO A 93 11.88 -10.51 -2.39
C PRO A 93 12.24 -10.82 -3.85
N ALA A 94 13.47 -11.26 -4.13
CA ALA A 94 13.90 -11.55 -5.49
C ALA A 94 13.40 -12.89 -6.05
N ARG A 95 12.83 -13.78 -5.22
CA ARG A 95 12.50 -15.17 -5.62
C ARG A 95 11.17 -15.72 -5.11
N SER A 96 10.42 -14.96 -4.31
CA SER A 96 9.17 -15.44 -3.72
C SER A 96 7.96 -14.85 -4.43
N SER A 97 6.94 -15.68 -4.67
CA SER A 97 5.66 -15.27 -5.25
C SER A 97 4.49 -15.97 -4.59
N LEU A 98 3.37 -15.23 -4.47
CA LEU A 98 2.08 -15.74 -4.04
C LEU A 98 1.13 -15.60 -5.23
N LYS A 99 0.38 -16.67 -5.55
CA LYS A 99 -0.66 -16.68 -6.58
C LYS A 99 -2.01 -17.06 -5.98
N VAL A 100 -3.08 -16.60 -6.62
CA VAL A 100 -4.46 -16.82 -6.19
C VAL A 100 -5.34 -17.16 -7.39
N ASP A 101 -5.66 -18.43 -7.58
CA ASP A 101 -6.48 -18.87 -8.72
C ASP A 101 -7.99 -18.79 -8.44
N GLY A 102 -8.38 -18.72 -7.17
CA GLY A 102 -9.78 -18.73 -6.71
C GLY A 102 -10.45 -17.35 -6.67
N LEU A 103 -9.93 -16.36 -7.39
CA LEU A 103 -10.55 -15.04 -7.45
C LEU A 103 -11.93 -15.10 -8.14
N PRO A 104 -12.95 -14.37 -7.63
CA PRO A 104 -14.18 -14.15 -8.39
C PRO A 104 -13.87 -13.55 -9.75
N SER A 105 -14.57 -13.98 -10.81
CA SER A 105 -14.40 -13.43 -12.17
C SER A 105 -14.75 -11.95 -12.30
N SER A 106 -15.46 -11.37 -11.32
CA SER A 106 -15.70 -9.92 -11.25
C SER A 106 -14.46 -9.13 -10.82
N LEU A 107 -13.50 -9.77 -10.15
CA LEU A 107 -12.28 -9.15 -9.68
C LEU A 107 -11.14 -9.39 -10.66
N THR A 108 -10.30 -8.37 -10.82
CA THR A 108 -9.05 -8.47 -11.55
C THR A 108 -7.91 -8.33 -10.56
N GLU A 109 -6.89 -9.18 -10.66
CA GLU A 109 -5.64 -8.98 -9.91
C GLU A 109 -5.08 -7.61 -10.27
N ARG A 110 -4.92 -6.77 -9.24
CA ARG A 110 -4.36 -5.43 -9.33
C ARG A 110 -2.90 -5.41 -8.93
N GLY A 111 -2.39 -6.51 -8.37
CA GLY A 111 -0.98 -6.76 -8.27
C GLY A 111 -0.56 -7.43 -6.98
N THR A 112 0.74 -7.32 -6.70
CA THR A 112 1.42 -8.12 -5.68
C THR A 112 2.38 -7.28 -4.84
N ALA A 113 2.72 -7.77 -3.66
CA ALA A 113 3.86 -7.30 -2.89
C ALA A 113 4.63 -8.50 -2.31
N THR A 114 5.95 -8.49 -2.48
CA THR A 114 6.87 -9.51 -1.97
C THR A 114 7.83 -8.84 -1.00
N ARG A 115 7.64 -9.07 0.30
CA ARG A 115 8.48 -8.54 1.37
C ARG A 115 9.17 -9.67 2.10
N THR A 116 10.22 -9.37 2.85
CA THR A 116 10.90 -10.40 3.66
C THR A 116 9.99 -11.04 4.71
N THR A 117 8.94 -10.35 5.15
CA THR A 117 8.02 -10.81 6.21
C THR A 117 6.69 -11.34 5.70
N ASP A 118 6.24 -10.91 4.52
CA ASP A 118 4.95 -11.31 3.96
C ASP A 118 4.92 -11.25 2.44
N LEU A 119 4.00 -12.02 1.86
CA LEU A 119 3.60 -11.93 0.47
C LEU A 119 2.14 -11.51 0.40
N VAL A 120 1.80 -10.68 -0.57
CA VAL A 120 0.46 -10.11 -0.73
C VAL A 120 0.04 -10.18 -2.19
N VAL A 121 -1.24 -10.52 -2.42
CA VAL A 121 -1.95 -10.33 -3.68
C VAL A 121 -3.18 -9.46 -3.41
N TYR A 122 -3.42 -8.48 -4.27
CA TYR A 122 -4.61 -7.62 -4.22
C TYR A 122 -5.38 -7.71 -5.53
N ALA A 123 -6.70 -7.77 -5.41
CA ALA A 123 -7.61 -7.79 -6.53
C ALA A 123 -8.79 -6.87 -6.25
N SER A 124 -9.29 -6.20 -7.29
CA SER A 124 -10.45 -5.32 -7.18
C SER A 124 -11.27 -5.30 -8.47
N ALA A 125 -12.53 -4.89 -8.35
CA ALA A 125 -13.38 -4.58 -9.49
C ALA A 125 -13.58 -3.06 -9.64
N LYS A 126 -14.29 -2.65 -10.70
CA LYS A 126 -14.83 -1.30 -10.81
C LYS A 126 -15.87 -1.08 -9.69
N GLY A 127 -15.50 -0.35 -8.64
CA GLY A 127 -16.36 -0.08 -7.49
C GLY A 127 -15.63 -0.25 -6.16
N SER A 128 -16.35 -0.71 -5.14
CA SER A 128 -15.82 -0.96 -3.79
C SER A 128 -15.47 -2.42 -3.51
N GLU A 129 -15.58 -3.31 -4.50
CA GLU A 129 -15.19 -4.72 -4.33
C GLU A 129 -13.66 -4.85 -4.30
N TYR A 130 -13.16 -5.48 -3.25
CA TYR A 130 -11.73 -5.66 -3.00
C TYR A 130 -11.46 -6.98 -2.29
N VAL A 131 -10.38 -7.65 -2.67
CA VAL A 131 -9.79 -8.82 -2.01
C VAL A 131 -8.31 -8.56 -1.79
N GLN A 132 -7.82 -8.88 -0.61
CA GLN A 132 -6.39 -9.01 -0.30
C GLN A 132 -6.12 -10.38 0.30
N ALA A 133 -5.26 -11.16 -0.35
CA ALA A 133 -4.68 -12.35 0.23
C ALA A 133 -3.27 -12.04 0.73
N GLN A 134 -2.91 -12.53 1.91
CA GLN A 134 -1.60 -12.31 2.49
C GLN A 134 -1.14 -13.52 3.28
N VAL A 135 0.13 -13.89 3.13
CA VAL A 135 0.80 -14.93 3.93
C VAL A 135 2.04 -14.35 4.60
N GLY A 136 2.20 -14.60 5.89
CA GLY A 136 3.37 -14.18 6.66
C GLY A 136 4.42 -15.28 6.76
N ALA A 137 5.69 -14.89 6.85
CA ALA A 137 6.79 -15.79 7.16
C ALA A 137 6.67 -16.32 8.60
N LYS A 138 7.41 -17.37 8.93
CA LYS A 138 7.42 -17.95 10.28
C LYS A 138 7.79 -16.89 11.33
N GLY A 139 7.01 -16.83 12.41
CA GLY A 139 7.17 -15.84 13.48
C GLY A 139 6.58 -14.46 13.14
N THR A 140 6.09 -14.26 11.91
CA THR A 140 5.41 -13.02 11.52
C THR A 140 3.94 -13.11 11.90
N LYS A 141 3.48 -12.17 12.73
CA LYS A 141 2.07 -11.91 12.94
C LYS A 141 1.61 -10.85 11.96
N LEU A 142 0.56 -11.14 11.19
CA LEU A 142 0.05 -10.17 10.24
C LEU A 142 -0.54 -9.02 11.04
N LYS A 143 -0.14 -7.80 10.69
CA LYS A 143 -0.50 -6.61 11.47
C LYS A 143 -2.00 -6.50 11.55
N LYS A 144 -2.48 -6.32 12.79
CA LYS A 144 -3.84 -5.89 13.04
C LYS A 144 -3.99 -4.46 12.52
N GLY A 145 -4.63 -4.26 11.37
CA GLY A 145 -4.94 -2.94 10.84
C GLY A 145 -5.86 -2.16 11.79
N GLY A 146 -6.11 -0.88 11.50
CA GLY A 146 -7.02 -0.08 12.35
C GLY A 146 -8.43 -0.68 12.51
N TRP A 147 -8.83 -1.54 11.56
CA TRP A 147 -10.10 -2.25 11.54
C TRP A 147 -10.11 -3.54 12.36
N ASP A 148 -8.95 -4.04 12.79
CA ASP A 148 -8.84 -5.32 13.49
C ASP A 148 -9.27 -5.30 14.95
N SER A 149 -9.52 -4.11 15.51
CA SER A 149 -10.17 -3.97 16.81
C SER A 149 -11.70 -4.03 16.72
N GLN A 150 -12.25 -3.99 15.51
CA GLN A 150 -13.69 -4.00 15.27
C GLN A 150 -14.18 -5.42 14.99
N GLY A 151 -15.44 -5.68 15.30
CA GLY A 151 -16.09 -6.96 15.01
C GLY A 151 -15.79 -8.07 16.01
N LYS A 152 -16.77 -8.96 16.17
CA LYS A 152 -16.62 -10.17 16.98
C LYS A 152 -15.93 -11.24 16.12
N GLU A 153 -14.89 -11.85 16.68
CA GLU A 153 -14.25 -13.03 16.10
C GLU A 153 -15.08 -14.28 16.41
N THR A 154 -15.29 -15.12 15.40
CA THR A 154 -15.97 -16.41 15.49
C THR A 154 -15.14 -17.48 14.80
N ASP A 155 -15.45 -18.74 15.03
CA ASP A 155 -14.83 -19.83 14.27
C ASP A 155 -15.13 -19.68 12.77
N GLY A 156 -14.11 -19.87 11.94
CA GLY A 156 -14.22 -19.93 10.49
C GLY A 156 -14.18 -21.39 9.97
N PRO A 157 -14.33 -21.58 8.65
CA PRO A 157 -14.20 -22.90 8.02
C PRO A 157 -12.75 -23.43 8.08
N LEU A 158 -12.56 -24.74 7.97
CA LEU A 158 -11.21 -25.28 7.81
C LEU A 158 -10.63 -24.85 6.46
N ILE A 159 -9.38 -24.39 6.46
CA ILE A 159 -8.60 -24.11 5.25
C ILE A 159 -7.49 -25.15 5.19
N ASP A 160 -7.61 -26.09 4.26
CA ASP A 160 -6.63 -27.17 4.05
C ASP A 160 -6.30 -27.95 5.33
N GLY A 161 -7.31 -28.15 6.17
CA GLY A 161 -7.20 -28.84 7.47
C GLY A 161 -6.83 -27.93 8.66
N HIS A 162 -6.49 -26.67 8.42
CA HIS A 162 -6.15 -25.70 9.44
C HIS A 162 -7.40 -24.99 9.98
N ARG A 163 -7.46 -24.79 11.30
CA ARG A 163 -8.51 -23.97 11.92
C ARG A 163 -8.34 -22.51 11.52
N SER A 164 -9.45 -21.87 11.17
CA SER A 164 -9.48 -20.45 10.85
C SER A 164 -10.42 -19.70 11.79
N THR A 165 -10.27 -18.38 11.82
CA THR A 165 -11.17 -17.46 12.49
C THR A 165 -11.77 -16.51 11.47
N TRP A 166 -13.04 -16.20 11.65
CA TRP A 166 -13.82 -15.32 10.81
C TRP A 166 -14.21 -14.07 11.58
N ARG A 167 -14.14 -12.92 10.91
CA ARG A 167 -14.50 -11.63 11.50
C ARG A 167 -15.30 -10.80 10.52
N ASN A 168 -16.47 -10.35 10.96
CA ASN A 168 -17.32 -9.39 10.25
C ASN A 168 -17.10 -7.99 10.84
N LEU A 169 -16.62 -7.06 10.02
CA LEU A 169 -16.31 -5.68 10.39
C LEU A 169 -17.42 -4.70 9.98
N GLY A 170 -18.59 -5.19 9.56
CA GLY A 170 -19.67 -4.37 9.02
C GLY A 170 -19.28 -3.76 7.67
N ASP A 171 -19.51 -2.46 7.51
CA ASP A 171 -19.20 -1.72 6.27
C ASP A 171 -17.69 -1.67 5.96
N SER A 172 -16.85 -1.87 6.98
CA SER A 172 -15.39 -1.94 6.84
C SER A 172 -14.90 -3.24 6.18
N GLY A 173 -15.76 -4.26 6.02
CA GLY A 173 -15.44 -5.51 5.32
C GLY A 173 -15.38 -6.75 6.21
N TYR A 174 -14.59 -7.72 5.77
CA TYR A 174 -14.49 -9.05 6.39
C TYR A 174 -13.06 -9.56 6.38
N ILE A 175 -12.71 -10.38 7.37
CA ILE A 175 -11.38 -10.99 7.46
C ILE A 175 -11.53 -12.48 7.83
N LEU A 176 -10.89 -13.34 7.05
CA LEU A 176 -10.63 -14.74 7.38
C LEU A 176 -9.14 -14.89 7.71
N ARG A 177 -8.80 -15.47 8.86
CA ARG A 177 -7.41 -15.68 9.32
C ARG A 177 -7.17 -17.13 9.70
N TRP A 178 -6.00 -17.66 9.41
CA TRP A 178 -5.59 -18.99 9.85
C TRP A 178 -4.08 -19.08 9.98
N GLU A 179 -3.62 -20.13 10.66
CA GLU A 179 -2.20 -20.51 10.69
C GLU A 179 -1.94 -21.46 9.53
N TRP A 180 -1.32 -20.99 8.45
CA TRP A 180 -1.11 -21.78 7.23
C TRP A 180 0.02 -22.80 7.35
N ALA A 181 0.96 -22.55 8.27
CA ALA A 181 2.00 -23.49 8.69
C ALA A 181 2.39 -23.16 10.14
N PRO A 182 3.03 -24.08 10.89
CA PRO A 182 3.38 -23.86 12.29
C PRO A 182 4.11 -22.54 12.56
N GLY A 183 3.42 -21.63 13.26
CA GLY A 183 3.93 -20.29 13.59
C GLY A 183 3.91 -19.27 12.45
N ALA A 184 3.16 -19.49 11.38
CA ALA A 184 3.03 -18.59 10.23
C ALA A 184 1.54 -18.32 9.92
N GLU A 185 1.18 -17.04 9.83
CA GLU A 185 -0.22 -16.60 9.72
C GLU A 185 -0.57 -16.19 8.30
N ALA A 186 -1.79 -16.50 7.86
CA ALA A 186 -2.35 -16.09 6.58
C ALA A 186 -3.70 -15.41 6.80
N GLN A 187 -4.07 -14.53 5.88
CA GLN A 187 -5.37 -13.90 5.90
C GLN A 187 -5.93 -13.62 4.50
N VAL A 188 -7.25 -13.57 4.43
CA VAL A 188 -8.00 -12.99 3.31
C VAL A 188 -8.88 -11.87 3.86
N ALA A 189 -8.61 -10.64 3.43
CA ALA A 189 -9.43 -9.47 3.71
C ALA A 189 -10.31 -9.12 2.50
N LEU A 190 -11.57 -8.78 2.75
CA LEU A 190 -12.58 -8.55 1.72
C LEU A 190 -13.39 -7.29 2.00
N GLN A 191 -13.76 -6.56 0.96
CA GLN A 191 -14.75 -5.48 1.04
C GLN A 191 -15.68 -5.52 -0.17
N GLY A 192 -16.96 -5.15 0.03
CA GLY A 192 -17.94 -4.98 -1.06
C GLY A 192 -18.41 -6.26 -1.76
N VAL A 193 -17.82 -7.43 -1.48
CA VAL A 193 -18.13 -8.69 -2.19
C VAL A 193 -19.40 -9.38 -1.68
N LYS A 194 -20.12 -10.03 -2.60
CA LYS A 194 -21.26 -10.90 -2.26
C LYS A 194 -20.78 -12.22 -1.66
N LYS A 195 -21.51 -12.74 -0.67
CA LYS A 195 -21.20 -14.01 0.04
C LYS A 195 -19.73 -14.05 0.52
N PRO A 196 -19.32 -13.08 1.36
CA PRO A 196 -17.93 -12.82 1.69
C PRO A 196 -17.22 -14.04 2.29
N LEU A 197 -17.86 -14.80 3.18
CA LEU A 197 -17.25 -16.00 3.75
C LEU A 197 -16.90 -17.04 2.67
N ALA A 198 -17.82 -17.31 1.75
CA ALA A 198 -17.58 -18.27 0.66
C ALA A 198 -16.46 -17.80 -0.29
N VAL A 199 -16.40 -16.49 -0.57
CA VAL A 199 -15.31 -15.91 -1.37
C VAL A 199 -13.97 -16.01 -0.63
N ALA A 200 -13.93 -15.69 0.68
CA ALA A 200 -12.72 -15.79 1.48
C ALA A 200 -12.18 -17.21 1.51
N THR A 201 -13.04 -18.20 1.75
CA THR A 201 -12.67 -19.62 1.77
C THR A 201 -12.13 -20.07 0.42
N ARG A 202 -12.79 -19.70 -0.68
CA ARG A 202 -12.32 -20.05 -2.02
C ARG A 202 -10.95 -19.43 -2.33
N VAL A 203 -10.75 -18.17 -1.98
CA VAL A 203 -9.45 -17.49 -2.14
C VAL A 203 -8.39 -18.17 -1.29
N ALA A 204 -8.68 -18.44 -0.02
CA ALA A 204 -7.77 -19.07 0.93
C ALA A 204 -7.31 -20.46 0.49
N SER A 205 -8.24 -21.32 0.03
CA SER A 205 -7.94 -22.66 -0.50
C SER A 205 -7.37 -22.66 -1.92
N SER A 206 -7.07 -21.50 -2.49
CA SER A 206 -6.46 -21.37 -3.83
C SER A 206 -5.10 -20.68 -3.81
N LEU A 207 -4.57 -20.42 -2.61
CA LEU A 207 -3.28 -19.78 -2.45
C LEU A 207 -2.16 -20.75 -2.83
N GLN A 208 -1.30 -20.32 -3.75
CA GLN A 208 -0.11 -21.05 -4.15
C GLN A 208 1.13 -20.24 -3.81
N LEU A 209 2.07 -20.87 -3.11
CA LEU A 209 3.33 -20.26 -2.73
C LEU A 209 4.47 -20.87 -3.54
N ASP A 210 5.23 -20.01 -4.24
CA ASP A 210 6.45 -20.42 -4.91
C ASP A 210 7.63 -19.59 -4.42
N LEU A 211 8.59 -20.26 -3.78
CA LEU A 211 9.78 -19.64 -3.17
C LEU A 211 10.97 -19.53 -4.13
N GLU A 212 10.83 -20.04 -5.35
CA GLU A 212 11.89 -20.04 -6.36
C GLU A 212 11.53 -19.26 -7.63
N THR A 213 10.33 -18.66 -7.71
CA THR A 213 9.93 -17.82 -8.86
C THR A 213 10.71 -16.51 -8.85
N PRO A 214 11.60 -16.25 -9.83
CA PRO A 214 12.35 -15.01 -9.85
C PRO A 214 11.44 -13.81 -10.08
N THR A 215 11.63 -12.77 -9.28
CA THR A 215 10.94 -11.49 -9.46
C THR A 215 11.42 -10.82 -10.75
N ARG A 216 10.49 -10.21 -11.47
CA ARG A 216 10.75 -9.50 -12.73
C ARG A 216 10.42 -8.03 -12.58
N LEU A 217 11.16 -7.17 -13.28
CA LEU A 217 10.97 -5.72 -13.23
C LEU A 217 11.05 -5.07 -14.62
N PRO A 218 10.30 -3.99 -14.86
CA PRO A 218 10.33 -3.24 -16.10
C PRO A 218 11.51 -2.25 -16.19
N PHE A 219 12.24 -2.08 -15.09
CA PHE A 219 13.38 -1.19 -14.98
C PHE A 219 14.51 -1.85 -14.18
N THR A 220 15.74 -1.47 -14.48
CA THR A 220 16.91 -1.74 -13.63
C THR A 220 17.16 -0.54 -12.74
N LEU A 221 17.85 -0.76 -11.63
CA LEU A 221 18.35 0.30 -10.75
C LEU A 221 19.61 -0.21 -10.05
N ARG A 222 20.44 0.70 -9.54
CA ARG A 222 21.61 0.34 -8.73
C ARG A 222 21.21 0.33 -7.25
N PRO A 223 21.33 -0.81 -6.54
CA PRO A 223 21.10 -0.85 -5.10
C PRO A 223 21.97 0.18 -4.36
N PRO A 224 21.43 0.88 -3.35
CA PRO A 224 22.25 1.76 -2.51
C PRO A 224 23.27 0.94 -1.72
N SER A 225 24.52 1.39 -1.67
CA SER A 225 25.59 0.68 -0.95
C SER A 225 25.27 0.54 0.53
N GLY A 226 25.40 -0.68 1.06
CA GLY A 226 25.10 -0.98 2.47
C GLY A 226 23.61 -1.09 2.80
N TYR A 227 22.75 -1.19 1.78
CA TYR A 227 21.31 -1.42 1.95
C TYR A 227 20.94 -2.82 1.48
N GLU A 228 19.90 -3.37 2.10
CA GLU A 228 19.33 -4.66 1.76
C GLU A 228 18.00 -4.47 1.05
N LEU A 229 17.74 -5.29 0.04
CA LEU A 229 16.44 -5.36 -0.61
C LEU A 229 15.38 -5.83 0.39
N ARG A 230 14.26 -5.10 0.49
CA ARG A 230 13.18 -5.37 1.45
C ARG A 230 11.84 -5.66 0.80
N GLU A 231 11.59 -5.07 -0.36
CA GLU A 231 10.29 -5.17 -1.01
C GLU A 231 10.40 -5.05 -2.53
N PHE A 232 9.61 -5.89 -3.20
CA PHE A 232 9.08 -5.59 -4.52
C PHE A 232 7.57 -5.46 -4.47
N GLN A 233 7.04 -4.54 -5.25
CA GLN A 233 5.60 -4.38 -5.39
C GLN A 233 5.26 -4.08 -6.84
N THR A 234 4.18 -4.67 -7.34
CA THR A 234 3.64 -4.37 -8.67
C THR A 234 2.19 -4.01 -8.52
N THR A 235 1.76 -2.83 -8.93
CA THR A 235 0.38 -2.35 -8.80
C THR A 235 -0.18 -1.99 -10.16
N THR A 236 -1.49 -2.12 -10.33
CA THR A 236 -2.27 -1.53 -11.42
C THR A 236 -3.36 -0.71 -10.75
N ASP A 237 -3.33 0.60 -10.94
CA ASP A 237 -4.29 1.50 -10.31
C ASP A 237 -5.71 1.32 -10.92
N PRO A 238 -6.75 1.96 -10.38
CA PRO A 238 -8.11 1.85 -10.92
C PRO A 238 -8.28 2.40 -12.34
N THR A 239 -7.31 3.16 -12.86
CA THR A 239 -7.25 3.64 -14.25
C THR A 239 -6.48 2.68 -15.16
N ASP A 240 -6.17 1.49 -14.67
CA ASP A 240 -5.36 0.47 -15.33
C ASP A 240 -3.92 0.92 -15.61
N SER A 241 -3.41 1.93 -14.89
CA SER A 241 -2.01 2.36 -15.00
C SER A 241 -1.13 1.45 -14.15
N PRO A 242 -0.21 0.68 -14.75
CA PRO A 242 0.74 -0.13 -14.01
C PRO A 242 1.79 0.73 -13.30
N ALA A 243 2.35 0.18 -12.23
CA ALA A 243 3.53 0.68 -11.55
C ALA A 243 4.30 -0.47 -10.89
N ALA A 244 5.62 -0.30 -10.75
CA ALA A 244 6.50 -1.25 -10.09
C ALA A 244 7.38 -0.51 -9.08
N THR A 245 7.53 -1.07 -7.88
CA THR A 245 8.29 -0.50 -6.77
C THR A 245 9.36 -1.45 -6.29
N VAL A 246 10.53 -0.91 -5.98
CA VAL A 246 11.60 -1.59 -5.26
C VAL A 246 11.92 -0.81 -4.00
N ALA A 247 12.04 -1.46 -2.84
CA ALA A 247 12.45 -0.79 -1.61
C ALA A 247 13.62 -1.47 -0.92
N PHE A 248 14.47 -0.63 -0.34
CA PHE A 248 15.68 -1.00 0.36
C PHE A 248 15.66 -0.48 1.79
N GLY A 249 16.05 -1.33 2.73
CA GLY A 249 16.25 -0.98 4.14
C GLY A 249 17.73 -0.78 4.39
N GLY A 250 18.08 0.32 5.04
CA GLY A 250 19.46 0.70 5.32
C GLY A 250 19.79 0.70 6.82
N PRO A 251 20.99 1.19 7.16
CA PRO A 251 21.42 1.33 8.54
C PRO A 251 20.46 2.22 9.35
N GLY A 252 20.17 1.81 10.59
CA GLY A 252 19.22 2.50 11.46
C GLY A 252 17.77 2.32 10.98
N LEU A 253 16.99 3.40 11.03
CA LEU A 253 15.60 3.44 10.54
C LEU A 253 15.53 4.24 9.23
N THR A 254 16.40 3.90 8.28
CA THR A 254 16.45 4.51 6.95
C THR A 254 15.86 3.57 5.90
N PHE A 255 15.17 4.13 4.91
CA PHE A 255 14.71 3.36 3.76
C PHE A 255 14.74 4.20 2.48
N ILE A 256 14.94 3.55 1.34
CA ILE A 256 14.86 4.12 0.00
C ILE A 256 13.89 3.26 -0.81
N SER A 257 12.82 3.85 -1.32
CA SER A 257 11.86 3.20 -2.21
C SER A 257 11.87 3.89 -3.57
N VAL A 258 11.95 3.13 -4.66
CA VAL A 258 11.89 3.63 -6.03
C VAL A 258 10.68 3.01 -6.71
N ASN A 259 9.70 3.85 -7.04
CA ASN A 259 8.53 3.50 -7.82
C ASN A 259 8.70 4.00 -9.26
N ALA A 260 8.36 3.16 -10.24
CA ALA A 260 8.28 3.53 -11.63
C ALA A 260 6.85 3.31 -12.13
N ASN A 261 6.28 4.33 -12.76
CA ASN A 261 4.97 4.27 -13.40
C ASN A 261 5.02 5.05 -14.74
N LEU A 262 3.98 4.94 -15.56
CA LEU A 262 3.91 5.74 -16.80
C LEU A 262 4.00 7.24 -16.51
N ILE A 263 4.68 7.99 -17.38
CA ILE A 263 5.00 9.39 -17.12
C ILE A 263 3.76 10.29 -16.97
N GLY A 264 2.68 9.99 -17.71
CA GLY A 264 1.43 10.76 -17.68
C GLY A 264 1.68 12.26 -17.87
N ASN A 265 1.28 13.06 -16.89
CA ASN A 265 1.45 14.53 -16.89
C ASN A 265 2.88 15.02 -16.61
N GLY A 266 3.91 14.16 -16.71
CA GLY A 266 5.29 14.53 -16.45
C GLY A 266 5.71 14.41 -14.98
N ILE A 267 6.86 15.01 -14.66
CA ILE A 267 7.45 14.99 -13.32
C ILE A 267 6.97 16.15 -12.40
N GLY A 268 6.10 17.02 -12.94
CA GLY A 268 5.76 18.32 -12.35
C GLY A 268 6.80 19.39 -12.70
N GLU A 269 6.70 20.57 -12.09
CA GLU A 269 7.69 21.64 -12.25
C GLU A 269 9.03 21.20 -11.63
N PRO A 270 10.11 21.06 -12.42
CA PRO A 270 11.41 20.71 -11.90
C PRO A 270 11.98 21.86 -11.06
N ASN A 271 12.71 21.52 -10.00
CA ASN A 271 13.37 22.51 -9.14
C ASN A 271 14.88 22.30 -9.02
N THR A 272 15.42 21.31 -9.73
CA THR A 272 16.84 21.03 -9.80
C THR A 272 17.19 20.21 -11.04
N ILE A 273 18.48 20.08 -11.32
CA ILE A 273 19.04 19.20 -12.34
C ILE A 273 20.01 18.26 -11.65
N TYR A 274 19.90 16.96 -11.91
CA TYR A 274 20.80 15.94 -11.37
C TYR A 274 21.22 14.99 -12.49
N GLN A 275 22.53 14.86 -12.73
CA GLN A 275 23.08 14.06 -13.84
C GLN A 275 22.40 14.38 -15.19
N ASP A 276 22.33 15.66 -15.52
CA ASP A 276 21.74 16.19 -16.76
C ASP A 276 20.25 15.88 -16.96
N ARG A 277 19.54 15.51 -15.88
CA ARG A 277 18.10 15.26 -15.88
C ARG A 277 17.38 16.25 -14.99
N GLU A 278 16.30 16.81 -15.51
CA GLU A 278 15.36 17.57 -14.71
C GLU A 278 14.80 16.70 -13.59
N ALA A 279 14.77 17.26 -12.39
CA ALA A 279 14.27 16.58 -11.22
C ALA A 279 13.44 17.51 -10.36
N ARG A 280 12.43 16.95 -9.72
CA ARG A 280 11.67 17.60 -8.66
C ARG A 280 12.03 16.95 -7.33
N VAL A 281 12.68 17.70 -6.46
CA VAL A 281 13.14 17.23 -5.16
C VAL A 281 12.44 18.00 -4.06
N THR A 282 11.67 17.31 -3.23
CA THR A 282 10.90 17.91 -2.13
C THR A 282 11.17 17.19 -0.82
N THR A 283 11.22 17.94 0.29
CA THR A 283 11.31 17.38 1.63
C THR A 283 10.03 17.72 2.40
N GLN A 284 9.33 16.72 2.89
CA GLN A 284 8.12 16.90 3.69
C GLN A 284 8.04 15.84 4.80
N ASP A 285 7.78 16.26 6.04
CA ASP A 285 7.55 15.36 7.18
C ASP A 285 8.66 14.32 7.41
N GLY A 286 9.92 14.68 7.12
CA GLY A 286 11.08 13.79 7.23
C GLY A 286 11.31 12.87 6.03
N TYR A 287 10.46 12.95 5.01
CA TYR A 287 10.62 12.24 3.75
C TYR A 287 11.22 13.14 2.68
N LEU A 288 12.26 12.65 2.02
CA LEU A 288 12.78 13.19 0.78
C LEU A 288 12.10 12.46 -0.39
N THR A 289 11.47 13.22 -1.27
CA THR A 289 10.89 12.70 -2.52
C THR A 289 11.66 13.25 -3.70
N VAL A 290 12.05 12.38 -4.62
CA VAL A 290 12.78 12.69 -5.86
C VAL A 290 11.93 12.18 -7.02
N VAL A 291 11.51 13.06 -7.93
CA VAL A 291 10.77 12.68 -9.13
C VAL A 291 11.59 13.03 -10.37
N MET A 292 11.81 12.04 -11.24
CA MET A 292 12.62 12.15 -12.46
C MET A 292 11.97 11.38 -13.61
N ALA A 293 12.23 11.79 -14.85
CA ALA A 293 11.81 11.04 -16.03
C ALA A 293 12.92 10.05 -16.43
N ALA A 294 12.59 8.79 -16.69
CA ALA A 294 13.48 7.78 -17.25
C ALA A 294 12.83 7.24 -18.53
N SER A 295 13.18 7.83 -19.68
CA SER A 295 12.41 7.68 -20.93
C SER A 295 10.95 8.08 -20.73
N ASP A 296 10.01 7.17 -20.95
CA ASP A 296 8.56 7.32 -20.78
C ASP A 296 8.06 6.91 -19.38
N LEU A 297 8.96 6.61 -18.45
CA LEU A 297 8.63 6.36 -17.05
C LEU A 297 8.81 7.61 -16.20
N LYS A 298 7.85 7.85 -15.30
CA LYS A 298 8.06 8.69 -14.13
C LYS A 298 8.62 7.81 -13.01
N VAL A 299 9.82 8.14 -12.57
CA VAL A 299 10.50 7.47 -11.46
C VAL A 299 10.38 8.35 -10.23
N THR A 300 9.80 7.81 -9.16
CA THR A 300 9.61 8.47 -7.87
C THR A 300 10.41 7.73 -6.81
N GLY A 301 11.48 8.35 -6.33
CA GLY A 301 12.22 7.94 -5.15
C GLY A 301 11.60 8.53 -3.89
N THR A 302 11.17 7.71 -2.93
CA THR A 302 10.73 8.13 -1.60
C THR A 302 11.70 7.59 -0.56
N CYS A 303 12.29 8.49 0.21
CA CYS A 303 13.38 8.18 1.11
C CYS A 303 13.10 8.75 2.49
N ASN A 304 13.21 7.94 3.54
CA ASN A 304 13.05 8.38 4.92
C ASN A 304 14.39 8.36 5.64
N TYR A 305 14.76 9.52 6.18
CA TYR A 305 15.94 9.66 7.00
C TYR A 305 15.54 9.84 8.45
N ARG A 306 16.01 8.93 9.31
CA ARG A 306 16.09 9.17 10.75
C ARG A 306 17.54 9.34 11.14
N SER A 307 17.80 10.40 11.90
CA SER A 307 19.15 10.71 12.40
C SER A 307 19.75 9.48 13.08
N ASN A 308 20.96 9.13 12.65
CA ASN A 308 21.71 8.01 13.20
C ASN A 308 23.22 8.31 13.09
N SER A 309 24.05 7.50 13.76
CA SER A 309 25.50 7.70 13.80
C SER A 309 26.25 7.20 12.57
N MET A 310 25.59 6.46 11.68
CA MET A 310 26.23 5.81 10.52
C MET A 310 26.14 6.62 9.24
N LEU A 311 25.19 7.57 9.15
CA LEU A 311 24.92 8.32 7.94
C LEU A 311 24.39 9.71 8.28
N THR A 312 24.97 10.75 7.69
CA THR A 312 24.44 12.11 7.78
C THR A 312 23.23 12.31 6.87
N ALA A 313 22.43 13.34 7.15
CA ALA A 313 21.29 13.70 6.28
C ALA A 313 21.74 14.04 4.83
N ALA A 314 22.93 14.64 4.68
CA ALA A 314 23.47 15.01 3.38
C ALA A 314 23.90 13.77 2.57
N GLU A 315 24.59 12.82 3.21
CA GLU A 315 24.97 11.55 2.59
C GLU A 315 23.74 10.72 2.21
N PHE A 316 22.74 10.64 3.10
CA PHE A 316 21.48 9.97 2.79
C PHE A 316 20.75 10.61 1.61
N LYS A 317 20.69 11.94 1.55
CA LYS A 317 20.11 12.66 0.41
C LYS A 317 20.85 12.33 -0.89
N ALA A 318 22.18 12.27 -0.85
CA ALA A 318 22.98 11.91 -2.02
C ALA A 318 22.72 10.46 -2.46
N LEU A 319 22.61 9.51 -1.53
CA LEU A 319 22.25 8.13 -1.82
C LEU A 319 20.86 8.02 -2.46
N CYS A 320 19.86 8.69 -1.88
CA CYS A 320 18.50 8.71 -2.41
C CYS A 320 18.45 9.23 -3.86
N LEU A 321 19.14 10.35 -4.14
CA LEU A 321 19.24 10.91 -5.49
C LEU A 321 19.93 9.94 -6.45
N ALA A 322 21.06 9.38 -6.05
CA ALA A 322 21.83 8.46 -6.89
C ALA A 322 21.05 7.18 -7.22
N THR A 323 20.40 6.57 -6.24
CA THR A 323 19.58 5.36 -6.44
C THR A 323 18.39 5.66 -7.34
N THR A 324 17.67 6.76 -7.12
CA THR A 324 16.52 7.15 -7.97
C THR A 324 16.96 7.44 -9.41
N ALA A 325 18.05 8.18 -9.59
CA ALA A 325 18.59 8.51 -10.90
C ALA A 325 19.15 7.28 -11.64
N SER A 326 19.57 6.24 -10.93
CA SER A 326 20.06 5.00 -11.53
C SER A 326 18.96 4.17 -12.21
N ALA A 327 17.69 4.48 -11.98
CA ALA A 327 16.58 3.77 -12.60
C ALA A 327 16.57 3.95 -14.12
N GLN A 328 16.58 2.84 -14.86
CA GLN A 328 16.55 2.80 -16.32
C GLN A 328 15.50 1.81 -16.79
N ARG A 329 14.63 2.22 -17.70
CA ARG A 329 13.66 1.32 -18.35
C ARG A 329 14.40 0.22 -19.12
N VAL A 330 13.96 -1.03 -18.96
CA VAL A 330 14.47 -2.18 -19.71
C VAL A 330 13.38 -3.04 -20.36
N ALA A 331 12.11 -2.82 -20.01
CA ALA A 331 10.96 -3.44 -20.67
C ALA A 331 9.75 -2.49 -20.68
N ASP A 332 8.70 -2.85 -21.40
CA ASP A 332 7.42 -2.15 -21.35
C ASP A 332 6.69 -2.43 -20.02
N LEU A 333 6.33 -1.36 -19.31
CA LEU A 333 5.60 -1.46 -18.05
C LEU A 333 4.19 -2.04 -18.25
N GLU A 334 3.61 -1.92 -19.44
CA GLU A 334 2.28 -2.46 -19.75
C GLU A 334 2.30 -3.96 -20.07
N THR A 335 3.48 -4.56 -20.25
CA THR A 335 3.63 -5.97 -20.65
C THR A 335 4.45 -6.78 -19.63
N PRO A 336 3.88 -7.13 -18.45
CA PRO A 336 4.60 -7.86 -17.39
C PRO A 336 5.26 -9.17 -17.79
N GLY A 337 4.73 -9.85 -18.83
CA GLY A 337 5.32 -11.08 -19.35
C GLY A 337 6.70 -10.90 -19.99
N GLU A 338 7.03 -9.67 -20.41
CA GLU A 338 8.30 -9.32 -21.05
C GLU A 338 9.35 -8.79 -20.06
N TRP A 339 8.95 -8.55 -18.80
CA TRP A 339 9.87 -7.99 -17.82
C TRP A 339 11.04 -8.96 -17.56
N PRO A 340 12.30 -8.49 -17.65
CA PRO A 340 13.45 -9.33 -17.32
C PRO A 340 13.45 -9.69 -15.83
N VAL A 341 14.13 -10.79 -15.51
CA VAL A 341 14.40 -11.18 -14.13
C VAL A 341 15.26 -10.10 -13.47
N TYR A 342 14.91 -9.73 -12.24
CA TYR A 342 15.72 -8.84 -11.43
C TYR A 342 17.06 -9.51 -11.10
N ALA A 343 18.15 -8.88 -11.54
CA ALA A 343 19.51 -9.22 -11.18
C ALA A 343 20.14 -7.98 -10.50
N PRO A 344 20.36 -8.01 -9.17
CA PRO A 344 20.87 -6.86 -8.41
C PRO A 344 22.29 -6.44 -8.79
#